data_AF-A0A3D2JXX8-F1
#
_entry.id   AF-A0A3D2JXX8-F1
#
_cell.length_a   1.000
_cell.length_b   1.000
_cell.length_c   1.000
_cell.angle_alpha   90.00
_cell.angle_beta   90.00
_cell.angle_gamma   90.00
#
_symmetry.space_group_name_H-M   'P 1'
#
loop_
_entity.id
_entity.type
_entity.pdbx_description
1 polymer ?
#
loop_
_entity_poly.entity_id
_entity_poly.type
_entity_poly.pdbx_seq_one_letter_code
_entity_poly.pdbx_strand_id
1 'polypeptide(L)'
;MMHRYSFTVEGQSCNFMKKLCLQLALFPLVFFCPNDRAQAQQKKPVAEYTVTQWASDPAIARGVAISVSDRGAAYVTTAFRRKQSSLDIRRIHNWVKTDLSFTSVEDRRAHYRANIADLRGVPDRDKNGVSDWKDLTVQKDGVVQVVGKDGDGSADQFKIVDTYSSEVTGIPAGVLAVGA
;
A
#
# COMPACT_ATOMS: atom_id res chain seq x y z
N MET A 1 15.18 4.34 8.52
CA MET A 1 14.30 5.41 9.04
C MET A 1 13.19 5.59 8.02
N MET A 2 11.98 5.10 8.29
CA MET A 2 10.88 5.02 7.31
C MET A 2 9.76 5.94 7.81
N HIS A 3 9.43 6.97 7.04
CA HIS A 3 8.40 7.95 7.39
C HIS A 3 7.02 7.46 6.93
N ARG A 4 6.01 7.58 7.79
CA ARG A 4 4.62 7.12 7.61
C ARG A 4 3.71 8.31 7.34
N TYR A 5 2.65 8.14 6.55
CA TYR A 5 1.66 9.17 6.20
C TYR A 5 0.23 8.59 6.18
N SER A 6 -0.78 9.39 6.55
CA SER A 6 -2.21 9.18 6.27
C SER A 6 -2.92 10.53 6.06
N PHE A 7 -4.11 10.54 5.45
CA PHE A 7 -4.85 11.73 4.98
C PHE A 7 -6.26 11.83 5.59
N THR A 8 -6.69 13.04 5.90
CA THR A 8 -8.11 13.38 6.16
C THR A 8 -8.41 14.77 5.58
N VAL A 9 -9.58 14.97 4.97
CA VAL A 9 -10.00 16.23 4.33
C VAL A 9 -11.26 16.77 5.01
N GLU A 10 -11.18 17.97 5.58
CA GLU A 10 -12.35 18.75 6.02
C GLU A 10 -12.63 19.89 5.03
N GLY A 11 -13.89 20.00 4.58
CA GLY A 11 -14.34 21.01 3.61
C GLY A 11 -14.82 22.30 4.26
N GLN A 12 -14.53 23.45 3.65
CA GLN A 12 -15.03 24.77 4.08
C GLN A 12 -15.99 25.38 3.05
N SER A 13 -17.14 25.88 3.53
CA SER A 13 -18.22 26.46 2.72
C SER A 13 -18.01 27.96 2.40
N CYS A 14 -18.51 28.39 1.25
CA CYS A 14 -18.35 29.71 0.62
C CYS A 14 -19.50 30.68 1.00
N ASN A 15 -19.20 31.94 1.36
CA ASN A 15 -20.17 33.05 1.36
C ASN A 15 -19.47 34.42 1.43
N PHE A 16 -19.22 35.08 0.29
CA PHE A 16 -18.86 36.51 0.27
C PHE A 16 -19.27 37.17 -1.06
N MET A 17 -20.56 37.37 -1.25
CA MET A 17 -21.07 38.12 -2.40
C MET A 17 -22.20 39.03 -1.94
N LYS A 18 -21.85 40.23 -1.47
CA LYS A 18 -22.75 41.36 -1.19
C LYS A 18 -21.91 42.61 -0.89
N LYS A 19 -21.48 43.34 -1.93
CA LYS A 19 -21.38 44.82 -1.89
C LYS A 19 -20.87 45.39 -3.22
N LEU A 20 -21.42 46.57 -3.55
CA LEU A 20 -21.03 47.51 -4.61
C LEU A 20 -21.47 47.09 -6.04
N CYS A 21 -22.10 47.94 -6.87
CA CYS A 21 -21.96 49.39 -6.98
C CYS A 21 -23.14 50.00 -7.79
N LEU A 22 -23.64 51.17 -7.37
CA LEU A 22 -24.53 52.07 -8.13
C LEU A 22 -23.85 53.45 -8.11
N GLN A 23 -23.36 53.93 -9.27
CA GLN A 23 -23.44 55.34 -9.71
C GLN A 23 -22.73 55.58 -11.06
N LEU A 24 -23.44 56.32 -11.92
CA LEU A 24 -23.05 56.82 -13.24
C LEU A 24 -22.09 58.03 -13.15
N ALA A 25 -21.21 58.21 -14.15
CA ALA A 25 -21.16 59.40 -15.01
C ALA A 25 -20.06 59.31 -16.09
N LEU A 26 -20.37 59.88 -17.26
CA LEU A 26 -19.61 60.00 -18.51
C LEU A 26 -18.09 60.25 -18.39
N PHE A 27 -17.29 59.47 -19.12
CA PHE A 27 -15.97 59.86 -19.65
C PHE A 27 -15.80 59.27 -21.06
N PRO A 28 -15.24 60.00 -22.04
CA PRO A 28 -15.26 59.63 -23.46
C PRO A 28 -14.36 58.43 -23.74
N LEU A 29 -14.75 57.67 -24.78
CA LEU A 29 -14.05 56.51 -25.34
C LEU A 29 -12.53 56.73 -25.42
N VAL A 30 -11.81 56.13 -24.49
CA VAL A 30 -10.51 55.54 -24.79
C VAL A 30 -10.71 54.05 -24.58
N PHE A 31 -10.83 53.30 -25.67
CA PHE A 31 -10.69 51.84 -25.65
C PHE A 31 -9.23 51.52 -25.28
N PHE A 32 -8.87 51.73 -24.03
CA PHE A 32 -7.82 50.92 -23.42
C PHE A 32 -8.44 49.54 -23.28
N CYS A 33 -8.16 48.65 -24.24
CA CYS A 33 -8.27 47.22 -23.96
C CYS A 33 -7.40 46.97 -22.72
N PRO A 34 -7.97 46.67 -21.54
CA PRO A 34 -7.15 46.15 -20.48
C PRO A 34 -6.53 44.87 -21.04
N ASN A 35 -5.21 44.86 -21.12
CA ASN A 35 -4.43 43.71 -21.48
C ASN A 35 -4.84 42.58 -20.51
N ASP A 36 -5.63 41.62 -20.98
CA ASP A 36 -6.21 40.49 -20.22
C ASP A 36 -5.14 39.49 -19.71
N ARG A 37 -3.89 39.92 -19.59
CA ARG A 37 -2.72 39.08 -19.27
C ARG A 37 -2.27 39.16 -17.82
N ALA A 38 -3.10 39.67 -16.93
CA ALA A 38 -2.80 39.70 -15.50
C ALA A 38 -3.86 38.96 -14.67
N GLN A 39 -4.31 37.79 -15.12
CA GLN A 39 -4.69 36.76 -14.15
C GLN A 39 -3.39 36.18 -13.57
N ALA A 40 -2.82 36.90 -12.60
CA ALA A 40 -1.83 36.33 -11.71
C ALA A 40 -2.46 35.04 -11.17
N GLN A 41 -1.88 33.88 -11.52
CA GLN A 41 -2.27 32.61 -10.94
C GLN A 41 -2.19 32.77 -9.42
N GLN A 42 -3.35 32.94 -8.78
CA GLN A 42 -3.45 32.91 -7.33
C GLN A 42 -3.00 31.51 -6.93
N LYS A 43 -1.76 31.42 -6.43
CA LYS A 43 -1.21 30.18 -5.91
C LYS A 43 -2.14 29.72 -4.79
N LYS A 44 -2.91 28.66 -5.06
CA LYS A 44 -3.85 28.08 -4.10
C LYS A 44 -3.09 27.89 -2.79
N PRO A 45 -3.59 28.42 -1.65
CA PRO A 45 -2.90 28.31 -0.39
C PRO A 45 -2.63 26.82 -0.12
N VAL A 46 -1.36 26.51 0.17
CA VAL A 46 -0.94 25.16 0.53
C VAL A 46 -1.47 24.95 1.94
N ALA A 47 -2.44 24.05 2.10
CA ALA A 47 -2.89 23.65 3.42
C ALA A 47 -1.71 23.06 4.19
N GLU A 48 -1.56 23.50 5.45
CA GLU A 48 -0.57 22.96 6.37
C GLU A 48 -1.11 21.63 6.92
N TYR A 49 -0.34 20.55 6.82
CA TYR A 49 -0.74 19.21 7.25
C TYR A 49 0.17 18.73 8.38
N THR A 50 -0.42 18.22 9.45
CA THR A 50 0.30 17.57 10.55
C THR A 50 0.17 16.06 10.43
N VAL A 51 1.29 15.34 10.50
CA VAL A 51 1.32 13.88 10.42
C VAL A 51 1.53 13.28 11.81
N THR A 52 0.63 12.40 12.22
CA THR A 52 0.70 11.67 13.49
C THR A 52 0.77 10.16 13.27
N GLN A 53 1.25 9.43 14.26
CA GLN A 53 1.27 7.96 14.21
C GLN A 53 -0.13 7.41 14.47
N TRP A 54 -0.67 6.67 13.51
CA TRP A 54 -1.96 5.99 13.68
C TRP A 54 -1.84 4.62 14.38
N ALA A 55 -0.87 3.79 13.97
CA ALA A 55 -0.79 2.40 14.47
C ALA A 55 0.67 1.96 14.64
N SER A 56 1.00 1.28 15.74
CA SER A 56 2.33 0.67 15.96
C SER A 56 2.22 -0.74 16.52
N ASP A 57 1.98 -1.70 15.64
CA ASP A 57 2.00 -3.11 16.00
C ASP A 57 2.97 -3.91 15.12
N PRO A 58 3.74 -4.86 15.68
CA PRO A 58 4.61 -5.75 14.90
C PRO A 58 3.89 -6.49 13.76
N ALA A 59 2.59 -6.78 13.90
CA ALA A 59 1.77 -7.44 12.90
C ALA A 59 1.76 -6.69 11.57
N ILE A 60 1.88 -5.35 11.56
CA ILE A 60 1.89 -4.53 10.35
C ILE A 60 3.29 -4.03 9.96
N ALA A 61 4.36 -4.51 10.61
CA ALA A 61 5.72 -4.00 10.41
C ALA A 61 6.25 -4.13 8.97
N ARG A 62 5.72 -5.07 8.19
CA ARG A 62 6.13 -5.35 6.80
C ARG A 62 4.98 -5.11 5.82
N GLY A 63 4.24 -4.03 6.03
CA GLY A 63 3.13 -3.61 5.18
C GLY A 63 3.55 -3.44 3.71
N VAL A 64 2.73 -3.98 2.79
CA VAL A 64 2.93 -3.87 1.33
C VAL A 64 1.82 -3.03 0.69
N ALA A 65 0.56 -3.34 1.01
CA ALA A 65 -0.59 -2.58 0.56
C ALA A 65 -1.50 -2.26 1.74
N ILE A 66 -2.29 -1.19 1.60
CA ILE A 66 -3.30 -0.79 2.56
C ILE A 66 -4.57 -0.38 1.82
N SER A 67 -5.73 -0.78 2.35
CA SER A 67 -7.05 -0.29 1.95
C SER A 67 -7.83 0.05 3.21
N VAL A 68 -8.48 1.21 3.23
CA VAL A 68 -9.36 1.62 4.32
C VAL A 68 -10.80 1.42 3.87
N SER A 69 -11.63 0.86 4.74
CA SER A 69 -13.06 0.68 4.48
C SER A 69 -13.87 1.91 4.88
N ASP A 70 -15.14 1.95 4.46
CA ASP A 70 -16.05 3.07 4.75
C ASP A 70 -16.32 3.22 6.26
N ARG A 71 -16.21 2.13 7.02
CA ARG A 71 -16.27 2.14 8.50
C ARG A 71 -14.94 2.47 9.19
N GLY A 72 -13.91 2.87 8.44
CA GLY A 72 -12.62 3.29 8.99
C GLY A 72 -11.68 2.15 9.42
N ALA A 73 -12.03 0.89 9.12
CA ALA A 73 -11.12 -0.23 9.32
C ALA A 73 -10.08 -0.27 8.20
N ALA A 74 -8.79 -0.34 8.54
CA ALA A 74 -7.75 -0.57 7.54
C ALA A 74 -7.42 -2.05 7.40
N TYR A 75 -7.16 -2.50 6.18
CA TYR A 75 -6.65 -3.81 5.87
C TYR A 75 -5.25 -3.62 5.30
N VAL A 76 -4.26 -4.26 5.92
CA VAL A 76 -2.85 -4.14 5.56
C VAL A 76 -2.33 -5.51 5.15
N THR A 77 -1.80 -5.63 3.94
CA THR A 77 -1.09 -6.85 3.53
C THR A 77 0.34 -6.83 4.05
N THR A 78 0.87 -7.97 4.47
CA THR A 78 2.17 -8.08 5.13
C THR A 78 3.03 -9.14 4.46
N ALA A 79 4.34 -8.84 4.30
CA ALA A 79 5.25 -9.70 3.55
C ALA A 79 6.52 -10.07 4.35
N PHE A 80 6.48 -11.19 5.04
CA PHE A 80 7.60 -11.77 5.79
C PHE A 80 8.46 -12.72 4.94
N ARG A 81 7.90 -13.28 3.87
CA ARG A 81 8.54 -14.32 3.04
C ARG A 81 9.53 -13.78 2.00
N ARG A 82 9.50 -12.47 1.70
CA ARG A 82 10.38 -11.86 0.69
C ARG A 82 11.86 -12.11 1.00
N LYS A 83 12.62 -12.61 0.01
CA LYS A 83 14.05 -13.02 0.10
C LYS A 83 14.33 -14.21 1.03
N GLN A 84 13.31 -14.83 1.61
CA GLN A 84 13.46 -16.02 2.45
C GLN A 84 12.78 -17.20 1.77
N SER A 85 11.45 -17.13 1.67
CA SER A 85 10.58 -18.25 1.30
C SER A 85 9.85 -18.00 -0.02
N SER A 86 9.90 -16.77 -0.52
CA SER A 86 9.67 -16.42 -1.92
C SER A 86 11.02 -16.37 -2.63
N LEU A 87 11.31 -17.39 -3.44
CA LEU A 87 12.60 -17.57 -4.10
C LEU A 87 12.83 -16.49 -5.17
N ASP A 88 14.05 -15.95 -5.18
CA ASP A 88 14.51 -15.01 -6.19
C ASP A 88 15.19 -15.78 -7.33
N ILE A 89 14.47 -16.01 -8.43
CA ILE A 89 14.98 -16.79 -9.58
C ILE A 89 16.24 -16.19 -10.20
N ARG A 90 16.52 -14.89 -9.98
CA ARG A 90 17.75 -14.23 -10.45
C ARG A 90 18.99 -14.73 -9.71
N ARG A 91 18.82 -15.46 -8.60
CA ARG A 91 19.91 -16.14 -7.90
C ARG A 91 19.98 -17.62 -8.27
N ILE A 92 19.00 -18.13 -9.02
CA ILE A 92 18.82 -19.53 -9.42
C ILE A 92 18.74 -19.58 -10.95
N HIS A 93 19.83 -19.13 -11.61
CA HIS A 93 19.85 -18.91 -13.06
C HIS A 93 19.50 -20.16 -13.88
N ASN A 94 19.84 -21.35 -13.38
CA ASN A 94 19.52 -22.63 -14.01
C ASN A 94 18.01 -22.91 -14.08
N TRP A 95 17.19 -22.26 -13.25
CA TRP A 95 15.74 -22.43 -13.27
C TRP A 95 15.02 -21.41 -14.14
N VAL A 96 15.67 -20.34 -14.62
CA VAL A 96 14.99 -19.24 -15.33
C VAL A 96 14.21 -19.73 -16.55
N LYS A 97 14.80 -20.60 -17.39
CA LYS A 97 14.10 -21.14 -18.57
C LYS A 97 12.90 -22.00 -18.18
N THR A 98 13.05 -22.81 -17.13
CA THR A 98 12.00 -23.69 -16.62
C THR A 98 10.86 -22.87 -16.00
N ASP A 99 11.18 -21.87 -15.19
CA ASP A 99 10.21 -20.98 -14.54
C ASP A 99 9.37 -20.20 -15.56
N LEU A 100 9.99 -19.73 -16.64
CA LEU A 100 9.30 -19.08 -17.76
C LEU A 100 8.48 -20.04 -18.64
N SER A 101 8.70 -21.35 -18.55
CA SER A 101 7.99 -22.35 -19.36
C SER A 101 6.69 -22.83 -18.71
N PHE A 102 6.46 -22.55 -17.43
CA PHE A 102 5.27 -23.00 -16.72
C PHE A 102 4.00 -22.38 -17.29
N THR A 103 2.97 -23.20 -17.40
CA THR A 103 1.65 -22.77 -17.88
C THR A 103 0.61 -22.73 -16.76
N SER A 104 0.90 -23.41 -15.65
CA SER A 104 0.05 -23.47 -14.47
C SER A 104 0.83 -23.28 -13.16
N VAL A 105 0.10 -23.00 -12.07
CA VAL A 105 0.66 -22.95 -10.71
C VAL A 105 1.13 -24.34 -10.27
N GLU A 106 0.45 -25.38 -10.76
CA GLU A 106 0.71 -26.78 -10.50
C GLU A 106 2.05 -27.23 -11.12
N ASP A 107 2.40 -26.75 -12.33
CA ASP A 107 3.71 -27.01 -12.95
C ASP A 107 4.83 -26.49 -12.06
N ARG A 108 4.68 -25.25 -11.59
CA ARG A 108 5.64 -24.63 -10.67
C ARG A 108 5.74 -25.40 -9.36
N ARG A 109 4.61 -25.79 -8.79
CA ARG A 109 4.55 -26.59 -7.56
C ARG A 109 5.28 -27.92 -7.72
N ALA A 110 5.03 -28.65 -8.80
CA ALA A 110 5.68 -29.92 -9.07
C ALA A 110 7.20 -29.74 -9.19
N HIS A 111 7.64 -28.72 -9.94
CA HIS A 111 9.06 -28.42 -10.08
C HIS A 111 9.72 -28.08 -8.72
N TYR A 112 9.10 -27.21 -7.92
CA TYR A 112 9.64 -26.81 -6.61
C TYR A 112 9.76 -28.00 -5.66
N ARG A 113 8.71 -28.84 -5.58
CA ARG A 113 8.72 -30.01 -4.68
C ARG A 113 9.77 -31.05 -5.07
N ALA A 114 10.06 -31.19 -6.37
CA ALA A 114 11.03 -32.14 -6.87
C ALA A 114 12.48 -31.64 -6.80
N ASN A 115 12.73 -30.32 -6.92
CA ASN A 115 14.09 -29.81 -7.17
C ASN A 115 14.64 -28.88 -6.07
N ILE A 116 13.84 -28.46 -5.07
CA ILE A 116 14.34 -27.54 -4.02
C ILE A 116 15.50 -28.12 -3.22
N ALA A 117 15.48 -29.41 -2.91
CA ALA A 117 16.52 -30.06 -2.12
C ALA A 117 17.91 -29.97 -2.79
N ASP A 118 17.96 -29.82 -4.11
CA ASP A 118 19.19 -29.68 -4.88
C ASP A 118 19.72 -28.24 -4.93
N LEU A 119 18.93 -27.25 -4.46
CA LEU A 119 19.33 -25.86 -4.45
C LEU A 119 20.28 -25.55 -3.29
N ARG A 120 21.43 -24.97 -3.63
CA ARG A 120 22.35 -24.42 -2.63
C ARG A 120 21.75 -23.17 -1.99
N GLY A 121 21.79 -23.11 -0.66
CA GLY A 121 21.45 -21.90 0.09
C GLY A 121 19.97 -21.76 0.46
N VAL A 122 19.18 -22.83 0.35
CA VAL A 122 17.92 -22.96 1.07
C VAL A 122 18.28 -23.44 2.49
N PRO A 123 18.02 -22.65 3.55
CA PRO A 123 18.20 -23.10 4.92
C PRO A 123 17.06 -24.04 5.34
N ASP A 124 17.39 -25.05 6.13
CA ASP A 124 16.42 -25.80 6.94
C ASP A 124 15.80 -24.84 7.97
N ARG A 125 14.56 -24.46 7.72
CA ARG A 125 13.79 -23.46 8.49
C ARG A 125 12.85 -24.10 9.48
N ASP A 126 12.29 -25.27 9.14
CA ASP A 126 11.43 -26.00 10.05
C ASP A 126 12.23 -26.83 11.07
N LYS A 127 13.55 -26.89 10.91
CA LYS A 127 14.54 -27.52 11.79
C LYS A 127 14.36 -29.03 11.88
N ASN A 128 13.91 -29.65 10.79
CA ASN A 128 13.67 -31.09 10.73
C ASN A 128 14.92 -31.90 10.28
N GLY A 129 16.02 -31.22 9.93
CA GLY A 129 17.27 -31.82 9.46
C GLY A 129 17.35 -32.05 7.94
N VAL A 130 16.31 -31.69 7.19
CA VAL A 130 16.20 -31.84 5.74
C VAL A 130 15.82 -30.50 5.15
N SER A 131 16.61 -30.00 4.19
CA SER A 131 16.18 -28.82 3.45
C SER A 131 15.34 -29.21 2.24
N ASP A 132 14.06 -28.86 2.26
CA ASP A 132 13.10 -29.17 1.21
C ASP A 132 12.09 -28.02 0.98
N TRP A 133 11.08 -28.26 0.14
CA TRP A 133 10.09 -27.25 -0.19
C TRP A 133 9.24 -26.81 1.01
N LYS A 134 9.13 -27.60 2.08
CA LYS A 134 8.38 -27.26 3.29
C LYS A 134 9.05 -26.11 4.04
N ASP A 135 10.36 -25.93 3.89
CA ASP A 135 11.07 -24.77 4.41
C ASP A 135 10.50 -23.45 3.89
N LEU A 136 9.96 -23.46 2.66
CA LEU A 136 9.34 -22.27 2.07
C LEU A 136 7.96 -21.93 2.69
N THR A 137 7.47 -22.78 3.58
CA THR A 137 6.13 -22.66 4.17
C THR A 137 6.12 -22.22 5.63
N VAL A 138 7.29 -22.12 6.26
CA VAL A 138 7.45 -21.74 7.67
C VAL A 138 7.02 -20.29 7.91
N GLN A 139 7.52 -19.37 7.09
CA GLN A 139 7.15 -17.96 7.14
C GLN A 139 5.80 -17.73 6.46
N LYS A 140 5.00 -16.83 7.02
CA LYS A 140 3.67 -16.48 6.52
C LYS A 140 3.63 -15.03 6.10
N ASP A 141 3.15 -14.78 4.89
CA ASP A 141 2.60 -13.49 4.51
C ASP A 141 1.14 -13.45 4.96
N GLY A 142 0.48 -12.29 4.93
CA GLY A 142 -0.92 -12.26 5.35
C GLY A 142 -1.61 -10.93 5.16
N VAL A 143 -2.81 -10.84 5.73
CA VAL A 143 -3.64 -9.64 5.77
C VAL A 143 -4.04 -9.38 7.22
N VAL A 144 -3.81 -8.16 7.68
CA VAL A 144 -4.13 -7.72 9.04
C VAL A 144 -5.19 -6.62 8.95
N GLN A 145 -6.31 -6.82 9.63
CA GLN A 145 -7.29 -5.77 9.89
C GLN A 145 -6.81 -4.95 11.09
N VAL A 146 -6.87 -3.63 10.94
CA VAL A 146 -6.46 -2.62 11.91
C VAL A 146 -7.65 -1.70 12.18
N VAL A 147 -8.07 -1.58 13.43
CA VAL A 147 -9.22 -0.78 13.85
C VAL A 147 -8.84 0.07 15.06
N GLY A 148 -9.23 1.33 15.07
CA GLY A 148 -9.24 2.18 16.27
C GLY A 148 -10.68 2.32 16.79
N LYS A 149 -10.90 2.11 18.09
CA LYS A 149 -12.26 2.08 18.68
C LYS A 149 -12.58 3.23 19.62
N ASP A 150 -11.57 3.84 20.21
CA ASP A 150 -11.70 4.82 21.30
C ASP A 150 -11.67 6.28 20.83
N GLY A 151 -11.41 6.52 19.55
CA GLY A 151 -11.46 7.86 18.95
C GLY A 151 -10.29 8.76 19.36
N ASP A 152 -9.21 8.19 19.91
CA ASP A 152 -8.00 8.91 20.33
C ASP A 152 -7.07 9.30 19.15
N GLY A 153 -7.46 8.90 17.93
CA GLY A 153 -6.67 9.12 16.72
C GLY A 153 -5.64 8.02 16.44
N SER A 154 -5.65 6.93 17.19
CA SER A 154 -4.79 5.74 17.03
C SER A 154 -5.63 4.47 16.83
N ALA A 155 -4.99 3.44 16.28
CA ALA A 155 -5.55 2.09 16.19
C ALA A 155 -4.88 1.14 17.17
N ASP A 156 -5.72 0.38 17.87
CA ASP A 156 -5.37 -0.47 19.00
C ASP A 156 -5.76 -1.94 18.77
N GLN A 157 -6.57 -2.24 17.75
CA GLN A 157 -7.00 -3.60 17.44
C GLN A 157 -6.38 -4.13 16.15
N PHE A 158 -5.71 -5.26 16.27
CA PHE A 158 -5.04 -5.95 15.16
C PHE A 158 -5.56 -7.38 15.06
N LYS A 159 -6.11 -7.74 13.92
CA LYS A 159 -6.64 -9.08 13.65
C LYS A 159 -6.07 -9.61 12.35
N ILE A 160 -5.40 -10.75 12.39
CA ILE A 160 -5.03 -11.47 11.18
C ILE A 160 -6.31 -12.02 10.53
N VAL A 161 -6.58 -11.60 9.30
CA VAL A 161 -7.75 -12.00 8.51
C VAL A 161 -7.41 -13.19 7.63
N ASP A 162 -6.20 -13.23 7.09
CA ASP A 162 -5.74 -14.30 6.20
C ASP A 162 -4.22 -14.47 6.25
N THR A 163 -3.72 -15.66 5.88
CA THR A 163 -2.31 -16.00 5.84
C THR A 163 -1.95 -16.82 4.61
N TYR A 164 -0.79 -16.53 4.01
CA TYR A 164 -0.28 -17.19 2.81
C TYR A 164 1.12 -17.74 3.04
N SER A 165 1.30 -19.04 2.80
CA SER A 165 2.57 -19.71 3.07
C SER A 165 2.85 -20.92 2.20
N SER A 166 2.24 -21.06 1.02
CA SER A 166 2.60 -22.15 0.11
C SER A 166 3.91 -21.84 -0.63
N GLU A 167 4.59 -22.88 -1.09
CA GLU A 167 5.79 -22.84 -1.92
C GLU A 167 5.66 -22.01 -3.21
N VAL A 168 4.42 -21.82 -3.69
CA VAL A 168 4.12 -21.08 -4.92
C VAL A 168 3.41 -19.74 -4.71
N THR A 169 2.89 -19.46 -3.52
CA THR A 169 2.21 -18.18 -3.24
C THR A 169 3.21 -17.02 -3.29
N GLY A 170 2.86 -15.99 -4.04
CA GLY A 170 3.63 -14.73 -4.13
C GLY A 170 3.37 -13.79 -2.95
N ILE A 171 3.91 -12.58 -3.07
CA ILE A 171 3.69 -11.50 -2.10
C ILE A 171 2.28 -10.93 -2.31
N PRO A 172 1.45 -10.77 -1.26
CA PRO A 172 0.15 -10.11 -1.36
C PRO A 172 0.33 -8.61 -1.65
N ALA A 173 0.33 -8.26 -2.93
CA ALA A 173 0.70 -6.93 -3.42
C ALA A 173 -0.47 -5.92 -3.43
N GLY A 174 -1.68 -6.36 -3.09
CA GLY A 174 -2.87 -5.52 -3.08
C GLY A 174 -3.92 -6.05 -2.12
N VAL A 175 -4.77 -5.16 -1.64
CA VAL A 175 -5.98 -5.47 -0.86
C VAL A 175 -7.04 -4.43 -1.21
N LEU A 176 -8.29 -4.87 -1.28
CA LEU A 176 -9.44 -4.01 -1.48
C LEU A 176 -10.45 -4.32 -0.39
N ALA A 177 -10.75 -3.32 0.44
CA ALA A 177 -11.87 -3.42 1.37
C ALA A 177 -13.18 -3.17 0.58
N VAL A 178 -14.05 -4.18 0.49
CA VAL A 178 -15.36 -4.07 -0.17
C VAL A 178 -16.45 -4.39 0.84
N GLY A 179 -17.48 -3.55 0.94
CA GLY A 179 -18.65 -3.80 1.79
C GLY A 179 -18.34 -3.87 3.29
N ALA A 180 -17.22 -3.28 3.70
CA ALA A 180 -16.79 -3.21 5.09
C ALA A 180 -17.31 -1.93 5.73
#